data_AF-A0A1D7YQZ4-F1
#
_entry.id   AF-A0A1D7YQZ4-F1
#
_cell.length_a   1.000
_cell.length_b   1.000
_cell.length_c   1.000
_cell.angle_alpha   90.00
_cell.angle_beta   90.00
_cell.angle_gamma   90.00
#
_symmetry.space_group_name_H-M   'P 1'
#
loop_
_entity.id
_entity.type
_entity.pdbx_description
1 polymer ?
#
loop_
_entity_poly.entity_id
_entity_poly.type
_entity_poly.pdbx_seq_one_letter_code
_entity_poly.pdbx_strand_id
1 'polypeptide(L)'
;MNNTHIKKVEYFISLLKTFDSSVLSNAKYIFNPWIESDETDIDNAQDIRCDNLRNYLLQIEKADYILIAESPSKGARYTGIAMTSEKVIKESDLPFQCTSKKRAIYELTASKVWNEIKTSKKSFVLWNAFAFNIHKEKNKWFENPIPEELKANKHILEYFTKELYPSTTIIALGKTAKTALETLEVKNFYSIRHPSNDYNKEFPKQISEFL
;
A
#
# COMPACT_ATOMS: atom_id res chain seq x y z
N MET A 1 10.66 -19.97 -6.48
CA MET A 1 10.23 -18.70 -7.10
C MET A 1 10.79 -18.62 -8.50
N ASN A 2 9.97 -18.22 -9.46
CA ASN A 2 10.37 -18.01 -10.85
C ASN A 2 11.36 -16.83 -10.96
N ASN A 3 12.48 -17.01 -11.69
CA ASN A 3 13.48 -15.97 -11.94
C ASN A 3 12.84 -14.70 -12.57
N THR A 4 11.77 -14.88 -13.36
CA THR A 4 11.00 -13.78 -13.93
C THR A 4 10.25 -12.97 -12.87
N HIS A 5 9.65 -13.62 -11.85
CA HIS A 5 8.95 -12.92 -10.76
C HIS A 5 9.91 -12.06 -9.94
N ILE A 6 11.08 -12.63 -9.60
CA ILE A 6 12.13 -11.90 -8.88
C ILE A 6 12.51 -10.63 -9.63
N LYS A 7 12.82 -10.73 -10.93
CA LYS A 7 13.18 -9.57 -11.75
C LYS A 7 12.07 -8.51 -11.79
N LYS A 8 10.80 -8.91 -11.85
CA LYS A 8 9.66 -7.98 -11.82
C LYS A 8 9.55 -7.26 -10.47
N VAL A 9 9.75 -7.96 -9.36
CA VAL A 9 9.77 -7.37 -8.02
C VAL A 9 10.93 -6.38 -7.87
N GLU A 10 12.15 -6.75 -8.28
CA GLU A 10 13.31 -5.84 -8.22
C GLU A 10 13.09 -4.59 -9.08
N TYR A 11 12.57 -4.76 -10.29
CA TYR A 11 12.26 -3.64 -11.18
C TYR A 11 11.20 -2.72 -10.56
N PHE A 12 10.15 -3.29 -9.95
CA PHE A 12 9.12 -2.50 -9.30
C PHE A 12 9.66 -1.66 -8.15
N ILE A 13 10.51 -2.24 -7.31
CA ILE A 13 11.18 -1.49 -6.25
C ILE A 13 12.06 -0.38 -6.84
N SER A 14 12.78 -0.65 -7.93
CA SER A 14 13.57 0.38 -8.62
C SER A 14 12.69 1.52 -9.15
N LEU A 15 11.51 1.19 -9.69
CA LEU A 15 10.56 2.17 -10.22
C LEU A 15 10.04 3.10 -9.11
N LEU A 16 9.74 2.57 -7.92
CA LEU A 16 9.33 3.36 -6.75
C LEU A 16 10.41 4.38 -6.34
N LYS A 17 11.69 4.02 -6.48
CA LYS A 17 12.82 4.91 -6.15
C LYS A 17 13.01 6.03 -7.18
N THR A 18 12.49 5.88 -8.39
CA THR A 18 12.62 6.89 -9.47
C THR A 18 11.51 7.94 -9.47
N PHE A 19 10.52 7.83 -8.58
CA PHE A 19 9.46 8.83 -8.51
C PHE A 19 10.00 10.17 -8.06
N ASP A 20 9.84 11.17 -8.92
CA ASP A 20 10.26 12.54 -8.67
C ASP A 20 9.04 13.39 -8.32
N SER A 21 8.91 13.78 -7.06
CA SER A 21 7.82 14.65 -6.61
C SER A 21 8.01 16.12 -7.01
N SER A 22 9.20 16.53 -7.45
CA SER A 22 9.48 17.93 -7.85
C SER A 22 8.73 18.35 -9.11
N VAL A 23 8.24 17.39 -9.89
CA VAL A 23 7.43 17.62 -11.09
C VAL A 23 6.00 18.07 -10.76
N LEU A 24 5.58 17.98 -9.49
CA LEU A 24 4.24 18.31 -9.05
C LEU A 24 4.16 19.78 -8.69
N SER A 25 3.10 20.45 -9.13
CA SER A 25 2.86 21.87 -8.87
C SER A 25 2.39 22.18 -7.43
N ASN A 26 2.28 21.16 -6.58
CA ASN A 26 1.66 21.28 -5.26
C ASN A 26 2.63 21.81 -4.19
N ALA A 27 2.06 22.39 -3.12
CA ALA A 27 2.82 22.82 -1.94
C ALA A 27 2.94 21.72 -0.87
N LYS A 28 2.57 20.47 -1.18
CA LYS A 28 2.56 19.36 -0.23
C LYS A 28 3.89 18.62 -0.31
N TYR A 29 4.38 18.16 0.84
CA TYR A 29 5.55 17.29 0.86
C TYR A 29 5.08 15.85 0.61
N ILE A 30 5.76 15.14 -0.27
CA ILE A 30 5.49 13.73 -0.58
C ILE A 30 6.69 12.93 -0.11
N PHE A 31 6.48 12.17 0.96
CA PHE A 31 7.47 11.28 1.53
C PHE A 31 7.48 9.96 0.76
N ASN A 32 8.64 9.61 0.21
CA ASN A 32 8.89 8.34 -0.45
C ASN A 32 9.49 7.33 0.53
N PRO A 33 8.72 6.32 1.00
CA PRO A 33 9.18 5.36 1.99
C PRO A 33 10.40 4.55 1.57
N TRP A 34 10.70 4.46 0.27
CA TRP A 34 11.74 3.58 -0.26
C TRP A 34 13.08 4.30 -0.51
N ILE A 35 13.15 5.62 -0.32
CA ILE A 35 14.41 6.38 -0.43
C ILE A 35 14.63 7.38 0.71
N GLU A 36 13.57 7.80 1.41
CA GLU A 36 13.65 8.81 2.46
C GLU A 36 13.53 8.20 3.86
N SER A 37 14.09 8.91 4.84
CA SER A 37 13.96 8.66 6.29
C SER A 37 13.95 9.99 7.03
N ASP A 38 13.28 10.06 8.19
CA ASP A 38 13.29 11.25 9.05
C ASP A 38 13.66 10.94 10.52
N GLU A 39 13.56 11.92 11.40
CA GLU A 39 13.93 11.79 12.81
C GLU A 39 13.12 10.73 13.58
N THR A 40 11.96 10.33 13.05
CA THR A 40 11.07 9.32 13.66
C THR A 40 11.43 7.89 13.27
N ASP A 41 12.28 7.73 12.26
CA ASP A 41 12.80 6.45 11.77
C ASP A 41 14.06 5.99 12.52
N ILE A 42 14.28 4.68 12.57
CA ILE A 42 15.58 4.08 12.92
C ILE A 42 16.58 4.25 11.77
N ASP A 43 17.85 3.95 12.02
CA ASP A 43 18.88 3.99 10.98
C ASP A 43 18.57 2.98 9.87
N ASN A 44 18.82 3.37 8.61
CA ASN A 44 18.59 2.57 7.39
C ASN A 44 17.13 2.14 7.17
N ALA A 45 16.16 2.87 7.72
CA ALA A 45 14.74 2.55 7.62
C ALA A 45 14.23 2.39 6.18
N GLN A 46 14.72 3.20 5.24
CA GLN A 46 14.37 3.11 3.82
C GLN A 46 14.79 1.77 3.17
N ASP A 47 15.97 1.25 3.54
CA ASP A 47 16.47 -0.02 3.02
C ASP A 47 15.68 -1.19 3.62
N ILE A 48 15.38 -1.11 4.92
CA ILE A 48 14.53 -2.09 5.60
C ILE A 48 13.12 -2.11 4.98
N ARG A 49 12.55 -0.96 4.61
CA ARG A 49 11.25 -0.89 3.92
C ARG A 49 11.31 -1.48 2.51
N CYS A 50 12.42 -1.31 1.80
CA CYS A 50 12.64 -2.00 0.53
C CYS A 50 12.66 -3.51 0.72
N ASP A 51 13.39 -4.01 1.72
CA ASP A 51 13.49 -5.45 2.02
C ASP A 51 12.15 -6.03 2.47
N ASN A 52 11.39 -5.30 3.30
CA ASN A 52 10.03 -5.69 3.70
C ASN A 52 9.13 -5.85 2.48
N LEU A 53 9.06 -4.83 1.60
CA LEU A 53 8.24 -4.88 0.39
C LEU A 53 8.69 -6.01 -0.55
N ARG A 54 10.00 -6.16 -0.73
CA ARG A 54 10.59 -7.23 -1.53
C ARG A 54 10.16 -8.60 -1.02
N ASN A 55 10.38 -8.88 0.25
CA ASN A 55 10.04 -10.16 0.86
C ASN A 55 8.53 -10.42 0.81
N TYR A 56 7.71 -9.39 1.02
CA TYR A 56 6.26 -9.45 0.88
C TYR A 56 5.81 -9.87 -0.54
N LEU A 57 6.31 -9.20 -1.57
CA LEU A 57 5.91 -9.47 -2.96
C LEU A 57 6.48 -10.81 -3.48
N LEU A 58 7.66 -11.22 -3.01
CA LEU A 58 8.25 -12.52 -3.36
C LEU A 58 7.47 -13.71 -2.77
N GLN A 59 6.81 -13.52 -1.63
CA GLN A 59 5.95 -14.55 -1.03
C GLN A 59 4.62 -14.72 -1.79
N ILE A 60 4.20 -13.72 -2.59
CA ILE A 60 2.92 -13.69 -3.29
C ILE A 60 3.17 -13.66 -4.81
N GLU A 61 3.60 -14.79 -5.37
CA GLU A 61 3.81 -14.92 -6.83
C GLU A 61 2.48 -14.83 -7.62
N LYS A 62 1.38 -15.25 -7.00
CA LYS A 62 0.02 -15.13 -7.53
C LYS A 62 -0.92 -14.71 -6.42
N ALA A 63 -1.90 -13.88 -6.76
CA ALA A 63 -2.97 -13.47 -5.87
C ALA A 63 -4.33 -13.65 -6.58
N ASP A 64 -5.36 -13.99 -5.82
CA ASP A 64 -6.77 -13.95 -6.27
C ASP A 64 -7.23 -12.50 -6.40
N TYR A 65 -6.85 -11.66 -5.42
CA TYR A 65 -7.27 -10.26 -5.32
C TYR A 65 -6.13 -9.28 -5.06
N ILE A 66 -6.23 -8.08 -5.66
CA ILE A 66 -5.47 -6.89 -5.28
C ILE A 66 -6.40 -5.99 -4.47
N LEU A 67 -6.09 -5.74 -3.20
CA LEU A 67 -6.80 -4.73 -2.41
C LEU A 67 -6.08 -3.39 -2.57
N ILE A 68 -6.79 -2.39 -3.10
CA ILE A 68 -6.27 -1.04 -3.35
C ILE A 68 -6.90 -0.05 -2.36
N ALA A 69 -6.09 0.54 -1.48
CA ALA A 69 -6.46 1.74 -0.72
C ALA A 69 -6.01 3.03 -1.44
N GLU A 70 -6.30 4.20 -0.88
CA GLU A 70 -6.02 5.49 -1.52
C GLU A 70 -4.53 5.85 -1.54
N SER A 71 -3.90 5.94 -0.38
CA SER A 71 -2.51 6.33 -0.18
C SER A 71 -2.02 5.83 1.17
N PRO A 72 -0.70 5.64 1.36
CA PRO A 72 -0.13 5.34 2.66
C PRO A 72 -0.56 6.32 3.75
N SER A 73 -0.74 5.78 4.96
CA SER A 73 -0.76 6.56 6.19
C SER A 73 0.43 6.13 7.08
N LYS A 74 0.35 6.37 8.39
CA LYS A 74 1.38 5.98 9.37
C LYS A 74 1.71 4.48 9.41
N GLY A 75 0.86 3.55 8.96
CA GLY A 75 1.24 2.13 8.91
C GLY A 75 2.23 1.86 7.79
N ALA A 76 1.75 1.95 6.56
CA ALA A 76 2.53 1.70 5.35
C ALA A 76 3.77 2.59 5.21
N ARG A 77 3.74 3.82 5.78
CA ARG A 77 4.92 4.70 5.85
C ARG A 77 6.12 4.01 6.50
N TYR A 78 5.93 3.33 7.64
CA TYR A 78 7.03 2.70 8.38
C TYR A 78 7.29 1.25 7.93
N THR A 79 6.31 0.56 7.36
CA THR A 79 6.50 -0.85 6.96
C THR A 79 6.96 -1.00 5.51
N GLY A 80 6.66 -0.04 4.65
CA GLY A 80 6.84 -0.14 3.20
C GLY A 80 5.77 -0.99 2.50
N ILE A 81 4.77 -1.50 3.24
CA ILE A 81 3.73 -2.40 2.73
C ILE A 81 2.36 -1.76 2.95
N ALA A 82 1.55 -1.68 1.88
CA ALA A 82 0.21 -1.09 1.95
C ALA A 82 -0.67 -1.79 2.98
N MET A 83 -1.52 -1.01 3.67
CA MET A 83 -2.44 -1.51 4.70
C MET A 83 -1.78 -2.45 5.72
N THR A 84 -0.50 -2.23 6.04
CA THR A 84 0.27 -3.04 6.98
C THR A 84 0.99 -2.12 7.94
N SER A 85 0.73 -2.29 9.24
CA SER A 85 1.35 -1.49 10.30
C SER A 85 2.30 -2.35 11.13
N GLU A 86 3.21 -1.72 11.88
CA GLU A 86 4.14 -2.46 12.74
C GLU A 86 3.41 -3.28 13.81
N LYS A 87 2.24 -2.80 14.28
CA LYS A 87 1.38 -3.59 15.16
C LYS A 87 0.93 -4.89 14.48
N VAL A 88 0.50 -4.82 13.22
CA VAL A 88 0.11 -6.00 12.43
C VAL A 88 1.30 -6.95 12.26
N ILE A 89 2.49 -6.43 11.97
CA ILE A 89 3.71 -7.24 11.87
C ILE A 89 3.91 -8.06 13.15
N LYS A 90 3.77 -7.43 14.32
CA LYS A 90 3.96 -8.10 15.62
C LYS A 90 2.84 -9.06 15.99
N GLU A 91 1.57 -8.69 15.75
CA GLU A 91 0.42 -9.51 16.16
C GLU A 91 0.17 -10.70 15.23
N SER A 92 0.57 -10.59 13.96
CA SER A 92 0.45 -11.67 12.98
C SER A 92 1.77 -12.43 12.75
N ASP A 93 2.80 -12.17 13.57
CA ASP A 93 4.14 -12.78 13.48
C ASP A 93 4.72 -12.74 12.05
N LEU A 94 4.58 -11.61 11.37
CA LEU A 94 5.07 -11.45 10.01
C LEU A 94 6.60 -11.28 10.03
N PRO A 95 7.34 -11.88 9.09
CA PRO A 95 8.81 -11.85 9.05
C PRO A 95 9.34 -10.52 8.46
N PHE A 96 8.78 -9.40 8.92
CA PHE A 96 9.11 -8.05 8.48
C PHE A 96 9.63 -7.22 9.65
N GLN A 97 10.45 -6.22 9.36
CA GLN A 97 11.09 -5.40 10.38
C GLN A 97 10.36 -4.08 10.58
N CYS A 98 10.30 -3.62 11.83
CA CYS A 98 9.77 -2.31 12.20
C CYS A 98 10.84 -1.24 11.95
N THR A 99 10.44 -0.05 11.51
CA THR A 99 11.38 1.05 11.21
C THR A 99 11.11 2.32 12.00
N SER A 100 10.02 2.40 12.76
CA SER A 100 9.79 3.52 13.65
C SER A 100 10.61 3.39 14.93
N LYS A 101 11.09 4.53 15.46
CA LYS A 101 11.71 4.60 16.80
C LYS A 101 10.71 4.40 17.94
N LYS A 102 9.41 4.58 17.66
CA LYS A 102 8.34 4.42 18.66
C LYS A 102 7.94 2.96 18.75
N ARG A 103 7.25 2.59 19.84
CA ARG A 103 6.72 1.23 19.99
C ARG A 103 5.64 0.98 18.93
N ALA A 104 5.80 -0.10 18.16
CA ALA A 104 4.87 -0.71 17.21
C ALA A 104 3.68 0.18 16.80
N ILE A 105 3.89 1.00 15.77
CA ILE A 105 2.87 1.92 15.26
C ILE A 105 1.60 1.16 14.87
N TYR A 106 0.47 1.61 15.44
CA TYR A 106 -0.86 1.11 15.15
C TYR A 106 -1.52 1.89 14.01
N GLU A 107 -2.17 1.18 13.09
CA GLU A 107 -3.10 1.75 12.10
C GLU A 107 -4.41 0.95 12.07
N LEU A 108 -5.54 1.66 12.14
CA LEU A 108 -6.89 1.08 12.22
C LEU A 108 -7.26 0.28 10.96
N THR A 109 -7.03 0.85 9.77
CA THR A 109 -7.35 0.19 8.50
C THR A 109 -6.53 -1.07 8.33
N ALA A 110 -5.20 -0.99 8.51
CA ALA A 110 -4.33 -2.17 8.48
C ALA A 110 -4.82 -3.30 9.39
N SER A 111 -5.12 -3.00 10.65
CA SER A 111 -5.54 -4.03 11.62
C SER A 111 -6.86 -4.70 11.22
N LYS A 112 -7.81 -3.91 10.69
CA LYS A 112 -9.11 -4.41 10.23
C LYS A 112 -8.97 -5.26 8.97
N VAL A 113 -8.21 -4.81 7.97
CA VAL A 113 -7.95 -5.57 6.74
C VAL A 113 -7.30 -6.91 7.08
N TRP A 114 -6.22 -6.89 7.87
CA TRP A 114 -5.51 -8.12 8.25
C TRP A 114 -6.37 -9.07 9.08
N ASN A 115 -7.27 -8.57 9.92
CA ASN A 115 -8.19 -9.43 10.66
C ASN A 115 -9.13 -10.25 9.77
N GLU A 116 -9.56 -9.70 8.64
CA GLU A 116 -10.43 -10.41 7.69
C GLU A 116 -9.62 -11.36 6.81
N ILE A 117 -8.52 -10.90 6.21
CA ILE A 117 -7.81 -11.67 5.18
C ILE A 117 -6.91 -12.78 5.75
N LYS A 118 -6.44 -12.68 7.00
CA LYS A 118 -5.51 -13.67 7.59
C LYS A 118 -6.08 -15.08 7.68
N THR A 119 -7.41 -15.22 7.73
CA THR A 119 -8.12 -16.51 7.81
C THR A 119 -8.73 -16.92 6.46
N SER A 120 -8.56 -16.11 5.43
CA SER A 120 -9.11 -16.38 4.10
C SER A 120 -8.43 -17.57 3.43
N LYS A 121 -9.17 -18.30 2.60
CA LYS A 121 -8.59 -19.31 1.70
C LYS A 121 -8.08 -18.68 0.40
N LYS A 122 -8.42 -17.41 0.16
CA LYS A 122 -8.01 -16.61 -0.98
C LYS A 122 -6.75 -15.84 -0.66
N SER A 123 -5.94 -15.64 -1.70
CA SER A 123 -4.69 -14.90 -1.63
C SER A 123 -4.91 -13.44 -2.00
N PHE A 124 -4.43 -12.55 -1.13
CA PHE A 124 -4.54 -11.10 -1.31
C PHE A 124 -3.15 -10.48 -1.44
N VAL A 125 -3.00 -9.57 -2.40
CA VAL A 125 -1.90 -8.62 -2.41
C VAL A 125 -2.43 -7.21 -2.15
N LEU A 126 -1.74 -6.45 -1.31
CA LEU A 126 -2.16 -5.15 -0.81
C LEU A 126 -1.34 -4.06 -1.52
N TRP A 127 -2.02 -3.03 -2.03
CA TRP A 127 -1.36 -1.87 -2.64
C TRP A 127 -2.18 -0.58 -2.48
N ASN A 128 -1.64 0.56 -2.91
CA ASN A 128 -2.32 1.86 -2.88
C ASN A 128 -2.43 2.45 -4.29
N ALA A 129 -3.50 3.21 -4.56
CA ALA A 129 -3.68 3.89 -5.84
C ALA A 129 -2.61 4.98 -6.06
N PHE A 130 -2.20 5.65 -4.97
CA PHE A 130 -1.01 6.48 -4.92
C PHE A 130 0.02 5.86 -3.96
N ALA A 131 1.24 5.59 -4.44
CA ALA A 131 2.21 4.78 -3.69
C ALA A 131 2.86 5.50 -2.50
N PHE A 132 2.87 6.84 -2.49
CA PHE A 132 3.70 7.64 -1.59
C PHE A 132 2.88 8.33 -0.49
N ASN A 133 3.52 8.65 0.63
CA ASN A 133 2.84 9.25 1.77
C ASN A 133 2.79 10.77 1.61
N ILE A 134 1.59 11.35 1.65
CA ILE A 134 1.39 12.80 1.44
C ILE A 134 1.30 13.49 2.79
N HIS A 135 2.16 14.48 3.01
CA HIS A 135 2.19 15.33 4.20
C HIS A 135 1.77 16.76 3.84
N LYS A 136 0.83 17.31 4.60
CA LYS A 136 0.50 18.74 4.53
C LYS A 136 1.25 19.57 5.56
N GLU A 137 1.48 19.00 6.74
CA GLU A 137 2.06 19.67 7.92
C GLU A 137 2.88 18.66 8.72
N LYS A 138 3.86 19.13 9.52
CA LYS A 138 4.53 18.29 10.52
C LYS A 138 3.47 17.63 11.40
N ASN A 139 3.50 16.30 11.51
CA ASN A 139 2.56 15.43 12.24
C ASN A 139 1.21 15.09 11.56
N LYS A 140 0.93 15.55 10.33
CA LYS A 140 -0.19 15.04 9.51
C LYS A 140 0.34 14.08 8.46
N TRP A 141 0.29 12.79 8.77
CA TRP A 141 0.85 11.68 8.00
C TRP A 141 -0.12 11.09 6.97
N PHE A 142 -1.15 11.84 6.56
CA PHE A 142 -2.14 11.37 5.60
C PHE A 142 -2.91 12.54 4.98
N GLU A 143 -2.94 12.56 3.65
CA GLU A 143 -3.85 13.34 2.82
C GLU A 143 -4.28 12.50 1.63
N ASN A 144 -5.48 12.77 1.12
CA ASN A 144 -5.93 12.13 -0.11
C ASN A 144 -5.14 12.67 -1.31
N PRO A 145 -4.77 11.81 -2.27
CA PRO A 145 -4.08 12.25 -3.46
C PRO A 145 -5.01 13.06 -4.37
N ILE A 146 -4.47 14.08 -5.01
CA ILE A 146 -5.16 14.86 -6.05
C ILE A 146 -4.95 14.23 -7.44
N PRO A 147 -5.76 14.58 -8.45
CA PRO A 147 -5.63 13.99 -9.79
C PRO A 147 -4.23 14.12 -10.42
N GLU A 148 -3.51 15.22 -10.16
CA GLU A 148 -2.15 15.44 -10.66
C GLU A 148 -1.15 14.43 -10.05
N GLU A 149 -1.17 14.27 -8.73
CA GLU A 149 -0.35 13.28 -7.99
C GLU A 149 -0.63 11.86 -8.48
N LEU A 150 -1.91 11.51 -8.65
CA LEU A 150 -2.32 10.21 -9.19
C LEU A 150 -1.72 10.00 -10.59
N LYS A 151 -1.92 10.94 -11.51
CA LYS A 151 -1.43 10.84 -12.89
C LYS A 151 0.08 10.66 -12.96
N ALA A 152 0.84 11.36 -12.12
CA ALA A 152 2.30 11.19 -12.04
C ALA A 152 2.70 9.77 -11.58
N ASN A 153 1.93 9.14 -10.70
CA ASN A 153 2.13 7.76 -10.23
C ASN A 153 1.52 6.68 -11.16
N LYS A 154 0.80 7.04 -12.24
CA LYS A 154 0.03 6.08 -13.06
C LYS A 154 0.85 4.88 -13.51
N HIS A 155 2.06 5.12 -14.03
CA HIS A 155 2.96 4.08 -14.53
C HIS A 155 3.36 3.05 -13.44
N ILE A 156 3.46 3.47 -12.17
CA ILE A 156 3.75 2.58 -11.04
C ILE A 156 2.57 1.66 -10.78
N LEU A 157 1.34 2.19 -10.71
CA LEU A 157 0.14 1.39 -10.51
C LEU A 157 -0.10 0.43 -11.68
N GLU A 158 0.14 0.88 -12.92
CA GLU A 158 0.04 0.05 -14.10
C GLU A 158 1.04 -1.10 -14.08
N TYR A 159 2.29 -0.85 -13.71
CA TYR A 159 3.26 -1.93 -13.56
C TYR A 159 2.82 -2.94 -12.49
N PHE A 160 2.34 -2.46 -11.35
CA PHE A 160 1.84 -3.34 -10.28
C PHE A 160 0.68 -4.23 -10.75
N THR A 161 -0.32 -3.64 -11.41
CA THR A 161 -1.56 -4.34 -11.78
C THR A 161 -1.46 -5.13 -13.08
N LYS A 162 -0.60 -4.73 -14.02
CA LYS A 162 -0.51 -5.34 -15.35
C LYS A 162 0.74 -6.20 -15.52
N GLU A 163 1.83 -5.92 -14.80
CA GLU A 163 3.07 -6.67 -14.95
C GLU A 163 3.33 -7.64 -13.79
N LEU A 164 3.18 -7.20 -12.53
CA LEU A 164 3.30 -8.12 -11.39
C LEU A 164 2.07 -9.02 -11.25
N TYR A 165 0.87 -8.46 -11.36
CA TYR A 165 -0.39 -9.16 -11.09
C TYR A 165 -1.41 -9.10 -12.25
N PRO A 166 -1.03 -9.44 -13.49
CA PRO A 166 -1.85 -9.26 -14.71
C PRO A 166 -3.23 -9.91 -14.69
N SER A 167 -3.41 -10.97 -13.90
CA SER A 167 -4.64 -11.79 -13.88
C SER A 167 -5.36 -11.74 -12.54
N THR A 168 -5.03 -10.76 -11.70
CA THR A 168 -5.59 -10.62 -10.35
C THR A 168 -6.73 -9.62 -10.35
N THR A 169 -7.82 -9.95 -9.65
CA THR A 169 -9.01 -9.10 -9.58
C THR A 169 -8.78 -7.93 -8.62
N ILE A 170 -9.05 -6.70 -9.05
CA ILE A 170 -8.86 -5.50 -8.22
C ILE A 170 -10.10 -5.24 -7.35
N ILE A 171 -9.88 -4.91 -6.08
CA ILE A 171 -10.89 -4.47 -5.12
C ILE A 171 -10.46 -3.10 -4.56
N ALA A 172 -11.23 -2.05 -4.85
CA ALA A 172 -11.06 -0.73 -4.30
C ALA A 172 -11.65 -0.63 -2.88
N LEU A 173 -10.81 -0.30 -1.91
CA LEU A 173 -11.18 -0.12 -0.52
C LEU A 173 -11.63 1.34 -0.28
N GLY A 174 -12.93 1.58 -0.36
CA GLY A 174 -13.54 2.89 -0.10
C GLY A 174 -13.75 3.78 -1.32
N LYS A 175 -14.49 4.88 -1.09
CA LYS A 175 -14.84 5.86 -2.13
C LYS A 175 -13.61 6.54 -2.71
N THR A 176 -12.63 6.90 -1.88
CA THR A 176 -11.41 7.58 -2.33
C THR A 176 -10.59 6.68 -3.25
N ALA A 177 -10.34 5.42 -2.86
CA ALA A 177 -9.64 4.46 -3.70
C ALA A 177 -10.37 4.21 -5.03
N LYS A 178 -11.71 4.08 -4.99
CA LYS A 178 -12.54 3.98 -6.21
C LYS A 178 -12.32 5.19 -7.13
N THR A 179 -12.45 6.41 -6.63
CA THR A 179 -12.27 7.63 -7.43
C THR A 179 -10.84 7.75 -7.96
N ALA A 180 -9.84 7.31 -7.19
CA ALA A 180 -8.45 7.30 -7.64
C ALA A 180 -8.25 6.33 -8.81
N LEU A 181 -8.81 5.11 -8.74
CA LEU A 181 -8.77 4.14 -9.85
C LEU A 181 -9.50 4.64 -11.10
N GLU A 182 -10.66 5.28 -10.94
CA GLU A 182 -11.41 5.92 -12.05
C GLU A 182 -10.59 7.04 -12.70
N THR A 183 -9.94 7.89 -11.89
CA THR A 183 -9.05 8.96 -12.37
C THR A 183 -7.85 8.42 -13.15
N LEU A 184 -7.38 7.22 -12.79
CA LEU A 184 -6.30 6.50 -13.45
C LEU A 184 -6.78 5.62 -14.62
N GLU A 185 -8.07 5.69 -14.95
CA GLU A 185 -8.70 4.97 -16.06
C GLU A 185 -8.65 3.45 -15.93
N VAL A 186 -8.63 2.94 -14.70
CA VAL A 186 -8.73 1.49 -14.40
C VAL A 186 -10.20 1.08 -14.55
N LYS A 187 -10.49 0.15 -15.47
CA LYS A 187 -11.88 -0.16 -15.88
C LYS A 187 -12.55 -1.31 -15.13
N ASN A 188 -11.78 -2.25 -14.60
CA ASN A 188 -12.31 -3.51 -14.03
C ASN A 188 -11.89 -3.66 -12.57
N PHE A 189 -12.76 -3.27 -11.65
CA PHE A 189 -12.55 -3.47 -10.22
C PHE A 189 -13.88 -3.54 -9.46
N TYR A 190 -13.88 -4.27 -8.35
CA TYR A 190 -14.96 -4.21 -7.35
C TYR A 190 -14.69 -3.07 -6.38
N SER A 191 -15.71 -2.53 -5.72
CA SER A 191 -15.52 -1.52 -4.68
C SER A 191 -16.28 -1.92 -3.43
N ILE A 192 -15.59 -1.85 -2.29
CA ILE A 192 -16.15 -2.12 -0.97
C ILE A 192 -15.95 -0.91 -0.06
N ARG A 193 -16.62 -0.87 1.09
CA ARG A 193 -16.57 0.24 2.05
C ARG A 193 -15.26 0.27 2.80
N HIS A 194 -14.80 1.47 3.14
CA HIS A 194 -13.54 1.64 3.85
C HIS A 194 -13.67 1.25 5.35
N PRO A 195 -12.72 0.49 5.93
CA PRO A 195 -12.82 0.00 7.30
C PRO A 195 -12.82 1.12 8.36
N SER A 196 -12.21 2.27 8.08
CA SER A 196 -12.17 3.39 9.04
C SER A 196 -13.56 3.94 9.36
N ASN A 197 -14.46 3.95 8.37
CA ASN A 197 -15.73 4.69 8.47
C ASN A 197 -16.91 3.80 8.88
N ASP A 198 -16.80 2.47 8.75
CA ASP A 198 -17.98 1.61 8.93
C ASP A 198 -17.68 0.13 9.23
N TYR A 199 -16.56 -0.17 9.90
CA TYR A 199 -16.15 -1.56 10.14
C TYR A 199 -17.20 -2.43 10.83
N ASN A 200 -17.99 -1.89 11.75
CA ASN A 200 -19.00 -2.72 12.44
C ASN A 200 -20.29 -2.93 11.61
N LYS A 201 -20.32 -2.49 10.34
CA LYS A 201 -21.51 -2.59 9.49
C LYS A 201 -21.23 -3.23 8.13
N GLU A 202 -20.76 -2.46 7.16
CA GLU A 202 -20.78 -2.85 5.75
C GLU A 202 -19.49 -3.54 5.29
N PHE A 203 -18.33 -3.13 5.82
CA PHE A 203 -17.05 -3.67 5.36
C PHE A 203 -16.93 -5.19 5.56
N PRO A 204 -17.18 -5.78 6.75
CA PRO A 204 -17.06 -7.23 6.94
C PRO A 204 -18.03 -8.02 6.06
N LYS A 205 -19.24 -7.49 5.84
CA LYS A 205 -20.23 -8.12 4.96
C LYS A 205 -19.72 -8.16 3.52
N GLN A 206 -19.23 -7.03 3.03
CA GLN A 206 -18.76 -6.94 1.64
C GLN A 206 -17.46 -7.71 1.40
N ILE A 207 -16.49 -7.63 2.31
CA ILE A 207 -15.23 -8.36 2.14
C ILE A 207 -15.43 -9.87 2.23
N SER A 208 -16.41 -10.36 3.00
CA SER A 208 -16.72 -11.79 3.11
C SER A 208 -17.11 -12.46 1.78
N GLU A 209 -17.57 -11.68 0.79
CA GLU A 209 -17.83 -12.19 -0.57
C GLU A 209 -16.54 -12.60 -1.32
N PHE A 210 -15.37 -12.19 -0.80
CA PHE A 210 -14.05 -12.41 -1.39
C PHE A 210 -13.11 -13.26 -0.51
N LEU A 211 -13.51 -13.67 0.70
CA LEU A 211 -12.67 -14.46 1.63
C LEU A 211 -12.72 -15.97 1.35
#